data_AF-A0A2P8KAP3-F1
#
_entry.id   AF-A0A2P8KAP3-F1
#
_cell.length_a   1.000
_cell.length_b   1.000
_cell.length_c   1.000
_cell.angle_alpha   90.00
_cell.angle_beta   90.00
_cell.angle_gamma   90.00
#
_symmetry.space_group_name_H-M   'P 1'
#
loop_
_entity.id
_entity.type
_entity.pdbx_description
1 polymer ?
#
loop_
_entity_poly.entity_id
_entity_poly.type
_entity_poly.pdbx_seq_one_letter_code
_entity_poly.pdbx_strand_id
1 'polypeptide(L)'
;MHKLHLDERWLEEIAAIRDSVTEESGLIRDDGARYRICRLGPAFTVELFPSFSRADEGIELVFDPQDLYCHRVGGHASGRYPSTLDKVTRNVHGIDAAIRGVPRMNDVRERFEPQMLLVFCVAESLRFDRIAVVMDQIIRAGTGRGGQHHRPTLETGPLFELFKNWGSVGAAVWRAVSAGARALGALPLARLTQEQREHTEAVALLHGDMRWRDAALAVRAIKPPSA
;
A
#
# COMPACT_ATOMS: atom_id res chain seq x y z
N MET A 1 -2.52 -7.17 15.69
CA MET A 1 -2.00 -8.06 14.63
C MET A 1 -3.09 -8.23 13.60
N HIS A 2 -2.79 -8.02 12.32
CA HIS A 2 -3.74 -8.13 11.21
C HIS A 2 -3.43 -9.38 10.41
N LYS A 3 -4.46 -10.03 9.87
CA LYS A 3 -4.31 -11.15 8.94
C LYS A 3 -4.57 -10.64 7.53
N LEU A 4 -3.75 -11.09 6.59
CA LEU A 4 -3.90 -10.79 5.17
C LEU A 4 -3.70 -12.07 4.37
N HIS A 5 -4.67 -12.46 3.57
CA HIS A 5 -4.64 -13.67 2.78
C HIS A 5 -4.47 -13.32 1.31
N LEU A 6 -3.59 -14.05 0.62
CA LEU A 6 -3.41 -13.94 -0.81
C LEU A 6 -4.57 -14.62 -1.56
N ASP A 7 -5.81 -14.23 -1.31
CA ASP A 7 -7.03 -14.80 -1.90
C ASP A 7 -8.08 -13.72 -2.21
N GLU A 8 -9.33 -14.13 -2.46
CA GLU A 8 -10.43 -13.25 -2.85
C GLU A 8 -10.79 -12.18 -1.80
N ARG A 9 -10.28 -12.29 -0.57
CA ARG A 9 -10.47 -11.33 0.54
C ARG A 9 -9.46 -10.18 0.51
N TRP A 10 -8.48 -10.21 -0.40
CA TRP A 10 -7.37 -9.24 -0.45
C TRP A 10 -7.81 -7.78 -0.30
N LEU A 11 -8.77 -7.32 -1.12
CA LEU A 11 -9.22 -5.93 -1.08
C LEU A 11 -9.90 -5.56 0.24
N GLU A 12 -10.73 -6.44 0.78
CA GLU A 12 -11.43 -6.23 2.03
C GLU A 12 -10.45 -6.16 3.21
N GLU A 13 -9.50 -7.09 3.26
CA GLU A 13 -8.48 -7.12 4.32
C GLU A 13 -7.50 -5.95 4.22
N ILE A 14 -7.09 -5.53 3.01
CA ILE A 14 -6.31 -4.30 2.81
C ILE A 14 -7.09 -3.07 3.28
N ALA A 15 -8.38 -2.97 2.96
CA ALA A 15 -9.24 -1.88 3.43
C ALA A 15 -9.35 -1.87 4.96
N ALA A 16 -9.60 -3.02 5.58
CA ALA A 16 -9.68 -3.16 7.03
C ALA A 16 -8.36 -2.81 7.74
N ILE A 17 -7.22 -3.23 7.18
CA ILE A 17 -5.90 -2.86 7.70
C ILE A 17 -5.73 -1.33 7.62
N ARG A 18 -5.97 -0.73 6.45
CA ARG A 18 -5.90 0.73 6.28
C ARG A 18 -6.78 1.45 7.30
N ASP A 19 -8.02 1.01 7.47
CA ASP A 19 -8.97 1.61 8.41
C ASP A 19 -8.48 1.56 9.85
N SER A 20 -7.76 0.49 10.22
CA SER A 20 -7.23 0.31 11.57
C SER A 20 -5.91 1.04 11.85
N VAL A 21 -5.11 1.37 10.82
CA VAL A 21 -3.75 1.92 10.96
C VAL A 21 -3.57 3.32 10.39
N THR A 22 -4.57 3.84 9.68
CA THR A 22 -4.61 5.20 9.12
C THR A 22 -5.97 5.84 9.40
N GLU A 23 -6.07 7.14 9.27
CA GLU A 23 -7.30 7.89 9.57
C GLU A 23 -7.84 8.54 8.29
N GLU A 24 -9.16 8.61 8.14
CA GLU A 24 -9.74 9.37 7.01
C GLU A 24 -9.50 10.88 7.21
N SER A 25 -9.15 11.58 6.15
CA SER A 25 -8.86 13.02 6.19
C SER A 25 -9.98 13.89 5.62
N GLY A 26 -9.86 15.19 5.89
CA GLY A 26 -10.68 16.21 5.24
C GLY A 26 -10.42 16.39 3.73
N LEU A 27 -9.38 15.78 3.17
CA LEU A 27 -9.00 15.98 1.77
C LEU A 27 -9.73 15.03 0.84
N ILE A 28 -10.33 15.57 -0.22
CA ILE A 28 -11.19 14.83 -1.16
C ILE A 28 -10.43 14.68 -2.49
N ARG A 29 -10.35 13.47 -3.03
CA ARG A 29 -9.80 13.13 -4.35
C ARG A 29 -10.76 13.54 -5.46
N ASP A 30 -10.29 13.63 -6.71
CA ASP A 30 -11.17 13.99 -7.84
C ASP A 30 -12.29 12.95 -8.07
N ASP A 31 -12.11 11.70 -7.64
CA ASP A 31 -13.13 10.65 -7.71
C ASP A 31 -14.13 10.69 -6.54
N GLY A 32 -14.05 11.71 -5.68
CA GLY A 32 -14.91 11.89 -4.51
C GLY A 32 -14.50 11.08 -3.29
N ALA A 33 -13.52 10.17 -3.41
CA ALA A 33 -13.01 9.43 -2.27
C ALA A 33 -12.13 10.32 -1.38
N ARG A 34 -12.09 10.07 -0.07
CA ARG A 34 -11.20 10.81 0.84
C ARG A 34 -9.80 10.18 0.90
N TYR A 35 -8.76 11.00 0.98
CA TYR A 35 -7.43 10.50 1.33
C TYR A 35 -7.41 10.03 2.79
N ARG A 36 -6.56 9.04 3.08
CA ARG A 36 -6.22 8.62 4.43
C ARG A 36 -4.86 9.18 4.83
N ILE A 37 -4.69 9.50 6.10
CA ILE A 37 -3.44 10.01 6.67
C ILE A 37 -2.82 8.97 7.59
N CYS A 38 -1.50 8.79 7.45
CA CYS A 38 -0.71 7.97 8.36
C CYS A 38 -0.69 8.58 9.77
N ARG A 39 -0.57 7.75 10.81
CA ARG A 39 -0.68 8.20 12.21
C ARG A 39 0.61 7.93 12.97
N LEU A 40 0.87 8.73 14.00
CA LEU A 40 1.85 8.36 15.02
C LEU A 40 1.28 7.22 15.87
N GLY A 41 2.12 6.24 16.20
CA GLY A 41 1.71 5.12 17.03
C GLY A 41 2.75 4.01 17.07
N PRO A 42 2.50 2.95 17.85
CA PRO A 42 3.37 1.79 17.87
C PRO A 42 3.33 1.06 16.51
N ALA A 43 4.44 0.41 16.16
CA ALA A 43 4.52 -0.47 15.01
C ALA A 43 3.40 -1.52 15.04
N PHE A 44 2.92 -1.92 13.86
CA PHE A 44 1.89 -2.94 13.72
C PHE A 44 2.38 -4.10 12.85
N THR A 45 1.76 -5.26 13.05
CA THR A 45 2.11 -6.49 12.36
C THR A 45 0.98 -6.90 11.42
N VAL A 46 1.34 -7.23 10.19
CA VAL A 46 0.50 -7.95 9.22
C VAL A 46 1.09 -9.35 9.04
N GLU A 47 0.29 -10.37 9.28
CA GLU A 47 0.62 -11.76 8.97
C GLU A 47 0.04 -12.11 7.61
N LEU A 48 0.92 -12.33 6.63
CA LEU A 48 0.57 -12.62 5.24
C LEU A 48 0.52 -14.13 5.00
N PHE A 49 -0.66 -14.64 4.63
CA PHE A 49 -0.92 -16.04 4.34
C PHE A 49 -0.93 -16.30 2.83
N PRO A 50 -0.36 -17.43 2.36
CA PRO A 50 -0.36 -17.81 0.95
C PRO A 50 -1.76 -18.26 0.49
N SER A 51 -2.01 -18.26 -0.82
CA SER A 51 -3.32 -18.51 -1.45
C SER A 51 -3.93 -19.88 -1.11
N PHE A 52 -3.09 -20.88 -0.81
CA PHE A 52 -3.51 -22.28 -0.67
C PHE A 52 -3.02 -22.96 0.62
N SER A 53 -2.80 -22.23 1.72
CA SER A 53 -2.37 -22.90 2.97
C SER A 53 -3.52 -23.39 3.85
N ARG A 54 -3.22 -24.47 4.59
CA ARG A 54 -3.83 -24.71 5.91
C ARG A 54 -3.39 -23.56 6.83
N ALA A 55 -4.26 -23.15 7.74
CA ALA A 55 -4.31 -21.81 8.36
C ALA A 55 -3.09 -21.31 9.18
N ASP A 56 -1.91 -21.95 9.12
CA ASP A 56 -0.83 -21.78 10.12
C ASP A 56 0.57 -21.49 9.55
N GLU A 57 0.73 -21.19 8.25
CA GLU A 57 2.05 -20.84 7.65
C GLU A 57 2.07 -19.42 7.07
N GLY A 58 1.77 -18.42 7.89
CA GLY A 58 1.90 -17.00 7.54
C GLY A 58 3.35 -16.49 7.66
N ILE A 59 3.67 -15.42 6.95
CA ILE A 59 4.90 -14.64 7.16
C ILE A 59 4.58 -13.31 7.82
N GLU A 60 5.35 -12.95 8.86
CA GLU A 60 5.20 -11.68 9.55
C GLU A 60 5.79 -10.52 8.74
N LEU A 61 5.04 -9.43 8.57
CA LEU A 61 5.53 -8.13 8.11
C LEU A 61 5.25 -7.06 9.17
N VAL A 62 6.27 -6.31 9.58
CA VAL A 62 6.17 -5.30 10.62
C VAL A 62 6.32 -3.91 10.04
N PHE A 63 5.35 -3.04 10.30
CA PHE A 63 5.21 -1.73 9.70
C PHE A 63 5.20 -0.62 10.75
N ASP A 64 5.70 0.55 10.36
CA ASP A 64 5.50 1.77 11.13
C ASP A 64 4.22 2.49 10.66
N PRO A 65 3.25 2.79 11.54
CA PRO A 65 2.03 3.50 11.16
C PRO A 65 2.26 4.94 10.67
N GLN A 66 3.43 5.55 10.93
CA GLN A 66 3.72 6.93 10.55
C GLN A 66 3.98 7.09 9.05
N ASP A 67 4.44 6.02 8.40
CA ASP A 67 4.80 6.04 6.98
C ASP A 67 4.56 4.71 6.24
N LEU A 68 3.96 3.73 6.90
CA LEU A 68 3.69 2.41 6.35
C LEU A 68 4.95 1.73 5.77
N TYR A 69 6.17 2.12 6.18
CA TYR A 69 7.36 1.38 5.78
C TYR A 69 7.42 0.06 6.55
N CYS A 70 7.71 -1.01 5.81
CA CYS A 70 7.98 -2.30 6.39
C CYS A 70 9.44 -2.36 6.86
N HIS A 71 9.65 -2.62 8.14
CA HIS A 71 10.98 -2.70 8.75
C HIS A 71 11.45 -4.13 8.99
N ARG A 72 10.52 -5.09 9.08
CA ARG A 72 10.86 -6.51 9.21
C ARG A 72 9.94 -7.40 8.39
N VAL A 73 10.50 -8.48 7.84
CA VAL A 73 9.78 -9.53 7.13
C VAL A 73 10.31 -10.89 7.58
N GLY A 74 9.45 -11.75 8.11
CA GLY A 74 9.82 -13.08 8.59
C GLY A 74 10.92 -13.06 9.64
N GLY A 75 10.94 -12.07 10.53
CA GLY A 75 11.99 -11.89 11.55
C GLY A 75 13.28 -11.23 11.05
N HIS A 76 13.42 -10.97 9.74
CA HIS A 76 14.60 -10.32 9.17
C HIS A 76 14.36 -8.82 8.94
N ALA A 77 15.40 -8.01 9.13
CA ALA A 77 15.35 -6.59 8.78
C ALA A 77 15.03 -6.40 7.29
N SER A 78 14.20 -5.42 6.99
CA SER A 78 13.81 -5.00 5.65
C SER A 78 14.73 -3.87 5.17
N GLY A 79 15.06 -3.87 3.88
CA GLY A 79 15.92 -2.88 3.24
C GLY A 79 15.13 -1.89 2.38
N ARG A 80 15.86 -1.04 1.65
CA ARG A 80 15.29 -0.25 0.55
C ARG A 80 15.03 -1.17 -0.63
N TYR A 81 14.06 -0.83 -1.48
CA TYR A 81 13.81 -1.58 -2.71
C TYR A 81 15.06 -1.66 -3.60
N PRO A 82 15.36 -2.83 -4.18
CA PRO A 82 16.41 -2.96 -5.18
C PRO A 82 16.07 -2.10 -6.39
N SER A 83 17.11 -1.57 -7.05
CA SER A 83 16.96 -0.93 -8.35
C SER A 83 16.46 -1.87 -9.44
N THR A 84 16.50 -3.19 -9.21
CA THR A 84 15.99 -4.24 -10.11
C THR A 84 14.53 -4.59 -9.84
N LEU A 85 13.91 -4.03 -8.80
CA LEU A 85 12.52 -4.35 -8.48
C LEU A 85 11.60 -3.98 -9.64
N ASP A 86 11.91 -2.94 -10.42
CA ASP A 86 11.18 -2.51 -11.62
C ASP A 86 11.10 -3.58 -12.73
N LYS A 87 11.97 -4.59 -12.69
CA LYS A 87 12.05 -5.69 -13.68
C LYS A 87 11.40 -6.97 -13.18
N VAL A 88 10.82 -6.97 -11.99
CA VAL A 88 10.25 -8.17 -11.39
C VAL A 88 8.88 -8.45 -12.01
N THR A 89 8.78 -9.61 -12.64
CA THR A 89 7.52 -10.17 -13.14
C THR A 89 7.21 -11.47 -12.39
N ARG A 90 6.08 -11.51 -11.67
CA ARG A 90 5.69 -12.65 -10.82
C ARG A 90 4.19 -12.91 -10.89
N ASN A 91 3.78 -14.16 -11.04
CA ASN A 91 2.36 -14.54 -10.84
C ASN A 91 2.10 -14.84 -9.36
N VAL A 92 0.84 -15.11 -9.00
CA VAL A 92 0.44 -15.43 -7.61
C VAL A 92 1.24 -16.58 -7.00
N HIS A 93 1.62 -17.59 -7.79
CA HIS A 93 2.38 -18.74 -7.29
C HIS A 93 3.82 -18.36 -6.93
N GLY A 94 4.41 -17.39 -7.65
CA GLY A 94 5.72 -16.83 -7.30
C GLY A 94 5.68 -16.04 -5.99
N ILE A 95 4.55 -15.39 -5.69
CA ILE A 95 4.32 -14.70 -4.42
C ILE A 95 4.14 -15.71 -3.28
N ASP A 96 3.35 -16.76 -3.49
CA ASP A 96 3.22 -17.89 -2.56
C ASP A 96 4.57 -18.53 -2.24
N ALA A 97 5.41 -18.76 -3.26
CA ALA A 97 6.75 -19.29 -3.09
C ALA A 97 7.63 -18.35 -2.24
N ALA A 98 7.50 -17.02 -2.42
CA ALA A 98 8.21 -16.05 -1.61
C ALA A 98 7.73 -16.06 -0.14
N ILE A 99 6.41 -16.13 0.10
CA ILE A 99 5.83 -16.23 1.46
C ILE A 99 6.41 -17.42 2.22
N ARG A 100 6.45 -18.60 1.58
CA ARG A 100 6.96 -19.84 2.20
C ARG A 100 8.49 -19.92 2.25
N GLY A 101 9.16 -19.30 1.29
CA GLY A 101 10.61 -19.40 1.09
C GLY A 101 11.41 -18.46 1.97
N VAL A 102 11.00 -17.19 2.08
CA VAL A 102 11.75 -16.15 2.81
C VAL A 102 12.14 -16.55 4.23
N PRO A 103 11.25 -17.14 5.07
CA PRO A 103 11.59 -17.52 6.44
C PRO A 103 12.67 -18.62 6.53
N ARG A 104 12.91 -19.35 5.44
CA ARG A 104 13.85 -20.47 5.36
C ARG A 104 15.18 -20.07 4.72
N MET A 105 15.28 -18.85 4.18
CA MET A 105 16.46 -18.34 3.48
C MET A 105 17.41 -17.65 4.46
N ASN A 106 18.58 -18.25 4.69
CA ASN A 106 19.60 -17.67 5.56
C ASN A 106 20.47 -16.63 4.84
N ASP A 107 20.75 -16.81 3.54
CA ASP A 107 21.53 -15.86 2.75
C ASP A 107 20.74 -14.58 2.50
N VAL A 108 21.31 -13.44 2.91
CA VAL A 108 20.74 -12.10 2.72
C VAL A 108 20.54 -11.80 1.24
N ARG A 109 21.46 -12.20 0.36
CA ARG A 109 21.43 -11.91 -1.07
C ARG A 109 20.29 -12.65 -1.77
N GLU A 110 20.12 -13.92 -1.46
CA GLU A 110 19.04 -14.75 -2.01
C GLU A 110 17.67 -14.31 -1.51
N ARG A 111 17.60 -13.90 -0.23
CA ARG A 111 16.35 -13.47 0.41
C ARG A 111 15.87 -12.09 -0.04
N PHE A 112 16.78 -11.21 -0.43
CA PHE A 112 16.48 -9.79 -0.62
C PHE A 112 15.38 -9.52 -1.65
N GLU A 113 15.47 -10.06 -2.86
CA GLU A 113 14.43 -9.83 -3.89
C GLU A 113 13.06 -10.41 -3.49
N PRO A 114 12.94 -11.69 -3.06
CA PRO A 114 11.67 -12.22 -2.54
C PRO A 114 11.10 -11.42 -1.39
N GLN A 115 11.93 -10.97 -0.44
CA GLN A 115 11.51 -10.13 0.67
C GLN A 115 10.93 -8.80 0.18
N MET A 116 11.60 -8.14 -0.76
CA MET A 116 11.19 -6.85 -1.31
C MET A 116 9.94 -6.96 -2.18
N LEU A 117 9.74 -8.09 -2.86
CA LEU A 117 8.49 -8.41 -3.53
C LEU A 117 7.32 -8.45 -2.52
N LEU A 118 7.48 -9.13 -1.38
CA LEU A 118 6.43 -9.18 -0.35
C LEU A 118 6.13 -7.80 0.24
N VAL A 119 7.18 -7.01 0.50
CA VAL A 119 7.02 -5.62 0.96
C VAL A 119 6.29 -4.80 -0.08
N PHE A 120 6.62 -4.93 -1.37
CA PHE A 120 5.91 -4.26 -2.45
C PHE A 120 4.42 -4.64 -2.47
N CYS A 121 4.10 -5.94 -2.48
CA CYS A 121 2.72 -6.40 -2.55
C CYS A 121 1.87 -5.83 -1.41
N VAL A 122 2.39 -5.82 -0.17
CA VAL A 122 1.63 -5.39 1.00
C VAL A 122 1.70 -3.88 1.21
N ALA A 123 2.89 -3.30 1.35
CA ALA A 123 3.06 -1.88 1.67
C ALA A 123 2.41 -0.99 0.59
N GLU A 124 2.61 -1.34 -0.68
CA GLU A 124 2.09 -0.53 -1.77
C GLU A 124 0.60 -0.74 -1.99
N SER A 125 0.05 -1.92 -1.66
CA SER A 125 -1.40 -2.08 -1.56
C SER A 125 -2.00 -1.31 -0.40
N LEU A 126 -1.28 -1.09 0.71
CA LEU A 126 -1.76 -0.20 1.78
C LEU A 126 -1.74 1.27 1.34
N ARG A 127 -0.75 1.68 0.53
CA ARG A 127 -0.58 3.06 0.06
C ARG A 127 -1.45 3.43 -1.13
N PHE A 128 -1.65 2.53 -2.09
CA PHE A 128 -2.29 2.80 -3.37
C PHE A 128 -3.46 1.86 -3.66
N ASP A 129 -4.63 2.41 -3.99
CA ASP A 129 -5.79 1.65 -4.44
C ASP A 129 -5.50 0.89 -5.73
N ARG A 130 -4.79 1.54 -6.67
CA ARG A 130 -4.44 0.93 -7.95
C ARG A 130 -3.61 -0.35 -7.77
N ILE A 131 -2.68 -0.36 -6.82
CA ILE A 131 -1.83 -1.53 -6.56
C ILE A 131 -2.63 -2.63 -5.87
N ALA A 132 -3.49 -2.28 -4.90
CA ALA A 132 -4.40 -3.24 -4.28
C ALA A 132 -5.32 -3.92 -5.31
N VAL A 133 -5.87 -3.17 -6.27
CA VAL A 133 -6.71 -3.69 -7.36
C VAL A 133 -5.92 -4.59 -8.31
N VAL A 134 -4.71 -4.19 -8.72
CA VAL A 134 -3.85 -5.04 -9.57
C VAL A 134 -3.53 -6.36 -8.88
N MET A 135 -3.22 -6.33 -7.58
CA MET A 135 -2.99 -7.54 -6.78
C MET A 135 -4.23 -8.44 -6.75
N ASP A 136 -5.41 -7.90 -6.47
CA ASP A 136 -6.66 -8.67 -6.49
C ASP A 136 -6.94 -9.33 -7.85
N GLN A 137 -6.69 -8.62 -8.95
CA GLN A 137 -6.84 -9.17 -10.31
C GLN A 137 -5.90 -10.36 -10.56
N ILE A 138 -4.64 -10.25 -10.12
CA ILE A 138 -3.64 -11.32 -10.26
C ILE A 138 -4.02 -12.53 -9.39
N ILE A 139 -4.49 -12.29 -8.17
CA ILE A 139 -4.94 -13.32 -7.24
C ILE A 139 -6.12 -14.08 -7.83
N ARG A 140 -7.21 -13.38 -8.20
CA ARG A 140 -8.42 -13.99 -8.77
C ARG A 140 -8.13 -14.81 -10.02
N ALA A 141 -7.28 -14.31 -10.89
CA ALA A 141 -6.90 -15.02 -12.11
C ALA A 141 -5.99 -16.23 -11.84
N GLY A 142 -5.17 -16.16 -10.80
CA GLY A 142 -4.27 -17.25 -10.40
C GLY A 142 -4.94 -18.35 -9.57
N THR A 143 -6.03 -18.05 -8.87
CA THR A 143 -6.81 -19.00 -8.05
C THR A 143 -8.04 -19.56 -8.76
N GLY A 144 -8.50 -18.92 -9.84
CA GLY A 144 -9.63 -19.38 -10.65
C GLY A 144 -9.39 -20.70 -11.39
N ARG A 145 -10.45 -21.48 -11.62
CA ARG A 145 -10.43 -22.79 -12.35
C ARG A 145 -10.25 -22.66 -13.88
N GLY A 146 -9.94 -21.47 -14.40
CA GLY A 146 -9.92 -21.17 -15.84
C GLY A 146 -8.55 -21.37 -16.50
N GLY A 147 -8.43 -22.45 -17.27
CA GLY A 147 -7.42 -22.80 -18.27
C GLY A 147 -6.26 -21.85 -18.61
N GLN A 148 -5.04 -22.32 -18.32
CA GLN A 148 -3.78 -22.36 -19.11
C GLN A 148 -3.34 -21.26 -20.12
N HIS A 149 -4.13 -20.26 -20.53
CA HIS A 149 -3.75 -19.43 -21.69
C HIS A 149 -3.21 -18.02 -21.41
N HIS A 150 -3.32 -17.51 -20.19
CA HIS A 150 -2.51 -16.37 -19.73
C HIS A 150 -2.58 -16.33 -18.21
N ARG A 151 -1.48 -16.61 -17.49
CA ARG A 151 -1.44 -16.39 -16.03
C ARG A 151 -1.09 -14.93 -15.82
N PRO A 152 -1.99 -14.07 -15.31
CA PRO A 152 -1.66 -12.67 -15.11
C PRO A 152 -0.48 -12.57 -14.15
N THR A 153 0.44 -11.69 -14.50
CA THR A 153 1.64 -11.44 -13.73
C THR A 153 1.59 -10.05 -13.15
N LEU A 154 2.05 -9.92 -11.92
CA LEU A 154 2.49 -8.67 -11.37
C LEU A 154 3.70 -8.20 -12.16
N GLU A 155 3.50 -7.15 -12.93
CA GLU A 155 4.57 -6.38 -13.53
C GLU A 155 4.81 -5.14 -12.67
N THR A 156 5.91 -5.17 -11.93
CA THR A 156 6.31 -4.09 -11.03
C THR A 156 6.73 -2.83 -11.78
N GLY A 157 7.30 -2.94 -12.98
CA GLY A 157 7.80 -1.83 -13.79
C GLY A 157 6.77 -0.72 -14.05
N PRO A 158 5.59 -1.03 -14.61
CA PRO A 158 4.51 -0.04 -14.79
C PRO A 158 4.03 0.61 -13.48
N LEU A 159 4.18 -0.09 -12.34
CA LEU A 159 3.80 0.41 -11.02
C LEU A 159 4.97 1.14 -10.32
N PHE A 160 6.19 1.02 -10.84
CA PHE A 160 7.41 1.51 -10.22
C PHE A 160 7.42 3.01 -10.01
N GLU A 161 6.97 3.74 -11.03
CA GLU A 161 6.82 5.19 -10.98
C GLU A 161 5.82 5.63 -9.91
N LEU A 162 4.79 4.84 -9.62
CA LEU A 162 3.80 5.21 -8.61
C LEU A 162 4.39 5.14 -7.21
N PHE A 163 4.95 3.98 -6.82
CA PHE A 163 5.39 3.80 -5.44
C PHE A 163 6.64 4.61 -5.09
N LYS A 164 7.60 4.73 -6.02
CA LYS A 164 8.85 5.47 -5.75
C LYS A 164 8.57 6.95 -5.48
N ASN A 165 7.48 7.48 -6.03
CA ASN A 165 7.08 8.86 -5.91
C ASN A 165 6.03 9.10 -4.81
N TRP A 166 5.70 8.10 -4.00
CA TRP A 166 4.67 8.22 -2.96
C TRP A 166 4.81 9.47 -2.08
N GLY A 167 6.04 9.77 -1.62
CA GLY A 167 6.32 10.97 -0.83
C GLY A 167 6.09 12.27 -1.61
N SER A 168 6.53 12.32 -2.88
CA SER A 168 6.35 13.48 -3.76
C SER A 168 4.88 13.72 -4.11
N VAL A 169 4.11 12.64 -4.32
CA VAL A 169 2.67 12.70 -4.57
C VAL A 169 1.94 13.22 -3.33
N GLY A 170 2.25 12.70 -2.14
CA GLY A 170 1.70 13.22 -0.88
C GLY A 170 2.00 14.71 -0.69
N ALA A 171 3.25 15.13 -0.94
CA ALA A 171 3.63 16.54 -0.87
C ALA A 171 2.92 17.42 -1.91
N ALA A 172 2.64 16.90 -3.12
CA ALA A 172 1.85 17.60 -4.11
C ALA A 172 0.39 17.75 -3.67
N VAL A 173 -0.21 16.71 -3.10
CA VAL A 173 -1.57 16.75 -2.51
C VAL A 173 -1.68 17.85 -1.45
N TRP A 174 -0.74 17.92 -0.51
CA TRP A 174 -0.74 18.95 0.53
C TRP A 174 -0.53 20.37 0.00
N ARG A 175 0.25 20.54 -1.09
CA ARG A 175 0.47 21.84 -1.73
C ARG A 175 -0.73 22.32 -2.55
N ALA A 176 -1.55 21.40 -3.04
CA ALA A 176 -2.70 21.69 -3.90
C ALA A 176 -3.94 22.20 -3.15
N VAL A 177 -3.91 22.21 -1.82
CA VAL A 177 -5.02 22.68 -0.96
C VAL A 177 -4.66 23.97 -0.23
N SER A 178 -5.68 24.71 0.20
CA SER A 178 -5.51 25.94 0.98
C SER A 178 -4.80 25.68 2.32
N ALA A 179 -4.26 26.74 2.94
CA ALA A 179 -3.61 26.61 4.25
C ALA A 179 -4.56 26.09 5.33
N GLY A 180 -5.84 26.50 5.29
CA GLY A 180 -6.88 26.02 6.21
C GLY A 180 -7.18 24.53 6.01
N ALA A 181 -7.40 24.11 4.76
CA ALA A 181 -7.63 22.70 4.44
C ALA A 181 -6.40 21.83 4.74
N ARG A 182 -5.18 22.36 4.59
CA ARG A 182 -3.94 21.66 4.99
C ARG A 182 -3.90 21.41 6.49
N ALA A 183 -4.19 22.44 7.30
CA ALA A 183 -4.16 22.32 8.76
C ALA A 183 -5.21 21.33 9.28
N LEU A 184 -6.44 21.41 8.76
CA LEU A 184 -7.53 20.52 9.17
C LEU A 184 -7.43 19.13 8.55
N GLY A 185 -6.93 19.02 7.31
CA GLY A 185 -6.72 17.75 6.62
C GLY A 185 -5.67 16.86 7.29
N ALA A 186 -4.73 17.44 8.04
CA ALA A 186 -3.76 16.70 8.85
C ALA A 186 -4.39 16.07 10.11
N LEU A 187 -5.64 16.39 10.42
CA LEU A 187 -6.39 15.80 11.52
C LEU A 187 -7.36 14.72 10.99
N PRO A 188 -7.63 13.67 11.79
CA PRO A 188 -8.68 12.71 11.48
C PRO A 188 -10.04 13.40 11.31
N LEU A 189 -10.77 13.06 10.26
CA LEU A 189 -12.10 13.61 9.96
C LEU A 189 -13.08 13.43 11.13
N ALA A 190 -12.98 12.30 11.84
CA ALA A 190 -13.78 11.99 13.02
C ALA A 190 -13.56 12.98 14.18
N ARG A 191 -12.42 13.68 14.21
CA ARG A 191 -12.09 14.69 15.22
C ARG A 191 -12.46 16.11 14.82
N LEU A 192 -12.89 16.32 13.56
CA LEU A 192 -13.33 17.64 13.10
C LEU A 192 -14.76 17.95 13.56
N THR A 193 -14.96 19.16 14.07
CA THR A 193 -16.30 19.70 14.34
C THR A 193 -17.08 19.88 13.03
N GLN A 194 -18.39 20.12 13.13
CA GLN A 194 -19.21 20.36 11.93
C GLN A 194 -18.73 21.59 11.15
N GLU A 195 -18.43 22.70 11.83
CA GLU A 195 -17.86 23.92 11.22
C GLU A 195 -16.52 23.64 10.52
N GLN A 196 -15.63 22.87 11.16
CA GLN A 196 -14.35 22.50 10.55
C GLN A 196 -14.50 21.62 9.31
N ARG A 197 -15.58 20.82 9.22
CA ARG A 197 -15.84 19.98 8.04
C ARG A 197 -16.26 20.79 6.82
N GLU A 198 -16.75 22.01 6.99
CA GLU A 198 -17.05 22.94 5.88
C GLU A 198 -15.78 23.37 5.14
N HIS A 199 -14.61 23.27 5.80
CA HIS A 199 -13.30 23.55 5.22
C HIS A 199 -12.61 22.31 4.62
N THR A 200 -13.36 21.22 4.42
CA THR A 200 -12.86 20.09 3.62
C THR A 200 -12.76 20.49 2.15
N GLU A 201 -11.65 20.17 1.51
CA GLU A 201 -11.38 20.60 0.13
C GLU A 201 -11.15 19.41 -0.80
N ALA A 202 -11.67 19.54 -2.01
CA ALA A 202 -11.20 18.75 -3.14
C ALA A 202 -9.78 19.17 -3.52
N VAL A 203 -8.91 18.19 -3.67
CA VAL A 203 -7.50 18.42 -4.00
C VAL A 203 -7.41 18.76 -5.50
N ALA A 204 -7.40 20.05 -5.81
CA ALA A 204 -7.39 20.56 -7.18
C ALA A 204 -6.01 20.44 -7.87
N LEU A 205 -5.53 19.22 -8.09
CA LEU A 205 -4.26 18.98 -8.82
C LEU A 205 -4.32 19.43 -10.29
N LEU A 206 -5.52 19.67 -10.79
CA LEU A 206 -5.80 20.25 -12.11
C LEU A 206 -5.16 21.61 -12.34
N HIS A 207 -4.86 22.39 -11.30
CA HIS A 207 -4.49 23.81 -11.45
C HIS A 207 -2.99 24.11 -11.32
N GLY A 208 -2.14 23.12 -10.97
CA GLY A 208 -0.74 23.42 -10.67
C GLY A 208 0.32 22.36 -10.99
N ASP A 209 0.04 21.06 -10.86
CA ASP A 209 1.07 20.02 -11.04
C ASP A 209 0.47 18.76 -11.68
N MET A 210 0.11 18.86 -12.97
CA MET A 210 -0.52 17.76 -13.74
C MET A 210 0.31 16.47 -13.74
N ARG A 211 1.62 16.57 -13.48
CA ARG A 211 2.54 15.42 -13.39
C ARG A 211 2.08 14.37 -12.40
N TRP A 212 1.41 14.76 -11.32
CA TRP A 212 1.04 13.86 -10.23
C TRP A 212 -0.42 13.43 -10.25
N ARG A 213 -1.21 13.86 -11.25
CA ARG A 213 -2.66 13.63 -11.26
C ARG A 213 -3.02 12.16 -11.15
N ASP A 214 -2.51 11.32 -12.06
CA ASP A 214 -2.82 9.88 -12.06
C ASP A 214 -2.32 9.19 -10.79
N ALA A 215 -1.17 9.62 -10.27
CA ALA A 215 -0.59 9.07 -9.06
C ALA A 215 -1.39 9.45 -7.80
N ALA A 216 -1.96 10.66 -7.77
CA ALA A 216 -2.81 11.14 -6.70
C ALA A 216 -4.19 10.46 -6.70
N LEU A 217 -4.73 10.14 -7.87
CA LEU A 217 -5.92 9.29 -7.98
C LEU A 217 -5.64 7.84 -7.56
N ALA A 218 -4.41 7.37 -7.76
CA ALA A 218 -4.02 6.03 -7.34
C ALA A 218 -3.75 5.91 -5.83
N VAL A 219 -3.30 6.97 -5.16
CA VAL A 219 -2.89 6.92 -3.75
C VAL A 219 -4.09 7.01 -2.81
N ARG A 220 -4.10 6.14 -1.80
CA ARG A 220 -5.12 6.10 -0.75
C ARG A 220 -4.60 6.68 0.56
N ALA A 221 -3.40 6.28 0.98
CA ALA A 221 -2.80 6.72 2.24
C ALA A 221 -1.58 7.61 1.98
N ILE A 222 -1.51 8.78 2.63
CA ILE A 222 -0.39 9.72 2.51
C ILE A 222 0.22 10.02 3.89
N LYS A 223 1.50 10.42 3.90
CA LYS A 223 2.13 10.91 5.14
C LYS A 223 1.50 12.25 5.54
N PRO A 224 1.35 12.53 6.85
CA PRO A 224 1.07 13.89 7.30
C PRO A 224 2.18 14.84 6.81
N PRO A 225 1.88 16.14 6.63
CA PRO A 225 2.91 17.10 6.31
C PRO A 225 3.95 17.09 7.45
N SER A 226 5.22 16.92 7.11
CA SER A 226 6.31 17.09 8.07
C SER A 226 6.29 18.53 8.58
N ALA A 227 6.18 18.69 9.89
CA ALA A 227 6.28 19.98 10.58
C ALA A 227 7.67 20.62 10.39
#